data_AF-A0AAV4Y7A2-F1
#
_entry.id   AF-A0AAV4Y7A2-F1
#
_cell.length_a   1.000
_cell.length_b   1.000
_cell.length_c   1.000
_cell.angle_alpha   90.00
_cell.angle_beta   90.00
_cell.angle_gamma   90.00
#
_symmetry.space_group_name_H-M   'P 1'
#
loop_
_entity.id
_entity.type
_entity.pdbx_description
1 polymer ?
#
loop_
_entity_poly.entity_id
_entity_poly.type
_entity_poly.pdbx_seq_one_letter_code
_entity_poly.pdbx_strand_id
1 'polypeptide(L)'
;MLLMWQNSIFDNYYHVRHRRLAKRSLSPSTEHHIALSSEKQVTWFSQQVLKRRSKRDFLENTDSPEKGIKISLNDPRWPQMWYLNRGEGLDMNVQDAWAQGMTGKGIVVTILDDGLEKDHPDISKNYDRDASYDVNNHDGDLSRI
;
A
#
# COMPACT_ATOMS: atom_id res chain seq x y z
N MET A 1 4.29 -15.21 28.65
CA MET A 1 5.47 -15.96 28.20
C MET A 1 5.04 -17.39 27.93
N LEU A 2 4.94 -17.71 26.65
CA LEU A 2 4.82 -19.04 26.05
C LEU A 2 5.49 -18.85 24.69
N LEU A 3 6.59 -19.55 24.45
CA LEU A 3 7.35 -19.46 23.21
C LEU A 3 6.58 -20.25 22.16
N MET A 4 5.83 -19.57 21.31
CA MET A 4 5.28 -20.16 20.09
C MET A 4 6.00 -19.54 18.91
N TRP A 5 6.82 -20.35 18.27
CA TRP A 5 7.41 -20.12 16.96
C TRP A 5 6.26 -20.29 15.95
N GLN A 6 5.76 -19.21 15.37
CA GLN A 6 4.80 -19.33 14.27
C GLN A 6 5.26 -18.46 13.10
N ASN A 7 5.76 -19.16 12.09
CA ASN A 7 6.05 -18.78 10.72
C ASN A 7 7.10 -17.67 10.53
N SER A 8 8.26 -18.07 9.97
CA SER A 8 9.26 -17.16 9.39
C SER A 8 8.61 -16.40 8.23
N ILE A 9 8.59 -15.06 8.31
CA ILE A 9 8.13 -14.24 7.17
C ILE A 9 9.19 -14.27 6.07
N PHE A 10 10.47 -14.33 6.47
CA PHE A 10 11.66 -14.57 5.65
C PHE A 10 12.69 -15.32 6.51
N ASP A 11 13.72 -15.93 5.92
CA ASP A 11 14.82 -16.56 6.68
C ASP A 11 15.38 -15.59 7.73
N ASN A 12 15.40 -16.01 9.00
CA ASN A 12 15.83 -15.22 10.16
C ASN A 12 14.95 -14.02 10.57
N TYR A 13 13.73 -13.88 10.02
CA TYR A 13 12.76 -12.87 10.45
C TYR A 13 11.58 -13.50 11.19
N TYR A 14 11.35 -13.06 12.42
CA TYR A 14 10.32 -13.57 13.31
C TYR A 14 9.29 -12.50 13.66
N HIS A 15 8.00 -12.86 13.61
CA HIS A 15 6.93 -12.00 14.06
C HIS A 15 6.34 -12.53 15.37
N VAL A 16 6.48 -11.73 16.43
CA VAL A 16 6.04 -12.11 17.78
C VAL A 16 4.69 -11.43 18.08
N ARG A 17 3.65 -12.23 18.34
CA ARG A 17 2.34 -11.75 18.80
C ARG A 17 2.04 -12.22 20.21
N HIS A 18 1.45 -11.34 21.02
CA HIS A 18 1.03 -11.64 22.38
C HIS A 18 -0.38 -11.12 22.63
N ARG A 19 -1.25 -11.91 23.28
CA ARG A 19 -2.64 -11.53 23.58
C ARG A 19 -2.78 -10.28 24.44
N ARG A 20 -1.75 -9.92 25.22
CA ARG A 20 -1.73 -8.69 26.04
C ARG A 20 -1.21 -7.46 25.30
N LEU A 21 -0.73 -7.61 24.06
CA LEU A 21 -0.31 -6.49 23.23
C LEU A 21 -1.47 -6.09 22.31
N ALA A 22 -1.94 -4.85 22.45
CA ALA A 22 -2.89 -4.30 21.51
C ALA A 22 -2.25 -4.28 20.12
N LYS A 23 -2.93 -4.83 19.11
CA LYS A 23 -2.52 -4.84 17.68
C LYS A 23 -2.18 -3.44 17.13
N ARG A 24 -2.59 -2.38 17.83
CA ARG A 24 -2.50 -0.96 17.46
C ARG A 24 -2.25 -0.10 18.70
N SER A 25 -1.16 -0.37 19.43
CA SER A 25 -0.77 0.50 20.54
C SER A 25 -0.21 1.82 20.02
N LEU A 26 -0.69 2.94 20.57
CA LEU A 26 -0.08 4.26 20.40
C LEU A 26 1.09 4.47 21.36
N SER A 27 1.21 3.64 22.40
CA SER A 27 2.25 3.73 23.42
C SER A 27 3.32 2.65 23.23
N PRO A 28 4.60 2.99 23.45
CA PRO A 28 5.70 2.02 23.49
C PRO A 28 5.48 0.97 24.59
N SER A 29 5.88 -0.27 24.32
CA SER A 29 5.91 -1.35 25.30
C SER A 29 7.34 -1.50 25.85
N THR A 30 7.64 -0.72 26.88
CA THR A 30 8.97 -0.59 27.47
C THR A 30 9.50 -1.92 28.03
N GLU A 31 8.66 -2.67 28.74
CA GLU A 31 9.03 -3.96 29.33
C GLU A 31 9.49 -4.98 28.27
N HIS A 32 8.76 -5.08 27.16
CA HIS A 32 9.11 -5.99 26.07
C HIS A 32 10.34 -5.51 25.29
N HIS A 33 10.53 -4.19 25.16
CA HIS A 33 11.76 -3.63 24.59
C HIS A 33 13.00 -4.03 25.39
N ILE A 34 12.92 -3.93 26.73
CA ILE A 34 14.04 -4.28 27.61
C ILE A 34 14.33 -5.78 27.54
N ALA A 35 13.29 -6.62 27.51
CA ALA A 35 13.48 -8.07 27.38
C ALA A 35 14.17 -8.42 26.05
N LEU A 36 13.68 -7.91 24.92
CA LEU A 36 14.25 -8.19 23.60
C LEU A 36 15.66 -7.61 23.42
N SER A 37 15.97 -6.45 24.00
CA SER A 37 17.32 -5.89 23.93
C SER A 37 18.35 -6.67 24.76
N SER A 38 17.89 -7.46 25.74
CA SER A 38 18.76 -8.29 26.58
C SER A 38 19.04 -9.67 25.99
N GLU A 39 18.34 -10.06 24.93
CA GLU A 39 18.45 -11.40 24.33
C GLU A 39 19.58 -11.48 23.30
N LYS A 40 20.55 -12.38 23.54
CA LYS A 40 21.77 -12.51 22.70
C LYS A 40 21.51 -12.91 21.25
N GLN A 41 20.39 -13.54 20.97
CA GLN A 41 20.00 -13.99 19.62
C GLN A 41 19.23 -12.92 18.84
N VAL A 42 18.86 -11.81 19.48
CA VAL A 42 18.11 -10.72 18.85
C VAL A 42 19.11 -9.67 18.36
N THR A 43 19.36 -9.64 17.06
CA THR A 43 20.26 -8.66 16.44
C THR A 43 19.62 -7.29 16.30
N TRP A 44 18.30 -7.24 16.08
CA TRP A 44 17.51 -6.02 15.99
C TRP A 44 16.04 -6.31 16.24
N PHE A 45 15.31 -5.31 16.76
CA PHE A 45 13.85 -5.36 16.88
C PHE A 45 13.26 -3.95 16.80
N SER A 46 11.99 -3.87 16.43
CA SER A 46 11.22 -2.62 16.48
C SER A 46 9.76 -2.90 16.78
N GLN A 47 9.16 -2.06 17.63
CA GLN A 47 7.72 -2.11 17.84
C GLN A 47 6.99 -1.43 16.70
N GLN A 48 5.97 -2.11 16.17
CA GLN A 48 5.05 -1.50 15.23
C GLN A 48 4.18 -0.46 15.95
N VAL A 49 4.39 0.82 15.62
CA VAL A 49 3.57 1.95 16.10
C VAL A 49 2.78 2.53 14.93
N LEU A 50 1.52 2.91 15.18
CA LEU A 50 0.72 3.60 14.17
C LEU A 50 1.40 4.94 13.82
N LYS A 51 1.79 5.12 12.55
CA LYS A 51 2.30 6.41 12.08
C LYS A 51 1.13 7.39 11.91
N ARG A 52 1.20 8.57 12.54
CA ARG A 52 0.24 9.65 12.33
C ARG A 52 0.38 10.15 10.90
N ARG A 53 -0.68 10.03 10.10
CA ARG A 53 -0.73 10.62 8.75
C ARG A 53 -1.06 12.11 8.91
N SER A 54 -0.22 12.99 8.37
CA SER A 54 -0.65 14.35 8.03
C SER A 54 -1.07 14.36 6.57
N LYS A 55 -2.10 15.14 6.25
CA LYS A 55 -2.39 15.49 4.86
C LYS A 55 -1.18 16.28 4.36
N ARG A 56 -0.64 15.91 3.20
CA ARG A 56 0.26 16.80 2.46
C ARG A 56 -0.67 17.83 1.85
N ASP A 57 -0.75 19.00 2.48
CA ASP A 57 -1.56 20.09 1.94
C ASP A 57 -1.00 20.49 0.58
N PHE A 58 -1.91 20.73 -0.35
CA PHE A 58 -1.60 21.13 -1.72
C PHE A 58 -0.89 22.48 -1.68
N LEU A 59 0.31 22.55 -2.27
CA LEU A 59 0.86 23.83 -2.71
C LEU A 59 0.01 24.25 -3.91
N GLU A 60 -0.78 25.31 -3.76
CA GLU A 60 -1.45 25.97 -4.87
C GLU A 60 -0.37 26.49 -5.83
N ASN A 61 -0.11 25.74 -6.91
CA ASN A 61 0.55 26.29 -8.08
C ASN A 61 -0.55 26.95 -8.92
N THR A 62 -0.57 28.28 -8.90
CA THR A 62 -1.51 29.15 -9.61
C THR A 62 -1.25 29.28 -11.12
N ASP A 63 -0.39 28.45 -11.68
CA ASP A 63 0.04 28.56 -13.07
C ASP A 63 -0.35 27.30 -13.85
N SER A 64 -1.64 27.14 -14.16
CA SER A 64 -2.12 26.12 -15.09
C SER A 64 -1.91 26.61 -16.53
N PRO A 65 -1.02 26.00 -17.34
CA PRO A 65 -0.91 26.34 -18.74
C PRO A 65 -2.13 25.79 -19.48
N GLU A 66 -2.78 26.63 -20.28
CA GLU A 66 -3.99 26.36 -21.07
C GLU A 66 -3.85 25.28 -22.18
N LYS A 67 -2.89 24.36 -22.07
CA LYS A 67 -2.66 23.28 -23.04
C LYS A 67 -2.59 21.92 -22.34
N GLY A 68 -3.69 21.52 -21.73
CA GLY A 68 -3.87 20.15 -21.26
C GLY A 68 -3.91 19.19 -22.43
N ILE A 69 -3.17 18.08 -22.34
CA ILE A 69 -3.33 16.94 -23.26
C ILE A 69 -4.79 16.49 -23.17
N LYS A 70 -5.51 16.44 -24.31
CA LYS A 70 -6.89 15.93 -24.33
C LYS A 70 -6.85 14.42 -24.11
N ILE A 71 -7.06 14.00 -22.86
CA ILE A 71 -7.17 12.59 -22.52
C ILE A 71 -8.54 12.10 -22.95
N SER A 72 -8.57 11.15 -23.88
CA SER A 72 -9.80 10.51 -24.30
C SER A 72 -10.15 9.40 -23.32
N LEU A 73 -10.89 9.74 -22.26
CA LEU A 73 -11.48 8.77 -21.33
C LEU A 73 -12.80 8.25 -21.92
N ASN A 74 -12.78 7.03 -22.45
CA ASN A 74 -13.93 6.38 -23.08
C ASN A 74 -14.49 5.22 -22.25
N ASP A 75 -14.10 5.14 -20.97
CA ASP A 75 -14.58 4.10 -20.06
C ASP A 75 -16.10 4.25 -19.85
N PRO A 76 -16.92 3.21 -20.13
CA PRO A 76 -18.37 3.30 -19.98
C PRO A 76 -18.82 3.61 -18.55
N ARG A 77 -17.98 3.28 -17.56
CA ARG A 77 -18.24 3.53 -16.15
C ARG A 77 -17.70 4.86 -15.65
N TRP A 78 -17.04 5.64 -16.51
CA TRP A 78 -16.53 6.97 -16.15
C TRP A 78 -17.59 7.82 -15.42
N PRO A 79 -18.86 7.93 -15.87
CA PRO A 79 -19.86 8.75 -15.18
C PRO A 79 -20.15 8.34 -13.73
N GLN A 80 -19.84 7.10 -13.31
CA GLN A 80 -20.03 6.66 -11.92
C GLN A 80 -18.79 6.83 -11.04
N MET A 81 -17.64 7.17 -11.60
CA MET A 81 -16.38 7.40 -10.88
C MET A 81 -16.32 8.81 -10.27
N TRP A 82 -17.31 9.14 -9.43
CA TRP A 82 -17.46 10.47 -8.82
C TRP A 82 -16.20 10.97 -8.10
N TYR A 83 -15.39 10.05 -7.58
CA TYR A 83 -14.14 10.36 -6.89
C TYR A 83 -13.02 10.85 -7.83
N LEU A 84 -13.20 10.77 -9.15
CA LEU A 84 -12.27 11.26 -10.17
C LEU A 84 -12.82 12.45 -10.98
N ASN A 85 -14.15 12.59 -11.10
CA ASN A 85 -14.75 13.49 -12.10
C ASN A 85 -15.95 14.31 -11.67
N ARG A 86 -16.25 14.36 -10.36
CA ARG A 86 -17.36 15.16 -9.86
C ARG A 86 -17.15 16.67 -10.04
N GLY A 87 -15.91 17.15 -9.93
CA GLY A 87 -15.56 18.56 -9.93
C GLY A 87 -15.83 19.26 -8.60
N GLU A 88 -15.70 20.60 -8.63
CA GLU A 88 -15.98 21.51 -7.51
C GLU A 88 -15.22 21.19 -6.21
N GLY A 89 -14.04 20.57 -6.32
CA GLY A 89 -13.23 20.16 -5.16
C GLY A 89 -13.80 19.02 -4.34
N LEU A 90 -14.81 18.30 -4.87
CA LEU A 90 -15.47 17.17 -4.22
C LEU A 90 -14.99 15.81 -4.78
N ASP A 91 -13.90 15.82 -5.54
CA ASP A 91 -13.17 14.67 -6.07
C ASP A 91 -11.66 14.73 -5.67
N MET A 92 -10.84 13.85 -6.24
CA MET A 92 -9.40 13.79 -5.95
C MET A 92 -8.53 14.78 -6.75
N ASN A 93 -9.12 15.62 -7.60
CA ASN A 93 -8.44 16.53 -8.54
C ASN A 93 -7.33 15.87 -9.40
N VAL A 94 -7.58 14.65 -9.87
CA VAL A 94 -6.59 13.87 -10.66
C VAL A 94 -6.52 14.31 -12.13
N GLN A 95 -7.57 14.93 -12.65
CA GLN A 95 -7.65 15.32 -14.05
C GLN A 95 -6.60 16.38 -14.41
N ASP A 96 -6.33 17.34 -13.52
CA ASP A 96 -5.28 18.34 -13.70
C ASP A 96 -3.88 17.71 -13.77
N ALA A 97 -3.63 16.69 -12.94
CA ALA A 97 -2.37 15.97 -12.96
C ALA A 97 -2.20 15.21 -14.28
N TRP A 98 -3.27 14.56 -14.76
CA TRP A 98 -3.22 13.87 -16.04
C TRP A 98 -3.09 14.83 -17.22
N ALA A 99 -3.73 16.01 -17.19
CA ALA A 99 -3.59 17.05 -18.21
C ALA A 99 -2.14 17.53 -18.35
N GLN A 100 -1.37 17.49 -17.26
CA GLN A 100 0.08 17.74 -17.22
C GLN A 100 0.93 16.50 -17.62
N GLY A 101 0.31 15.41 -18.05
CA GLY A 101 0.98 14.16 -18.46
C GLY A 101 1.37 13.22 -17.32
N MET A 102 1.02 13.54 -16.07
CA MET A 102 1.36 12.71 -14.90
C MET A 102 0.36 11.56 -14.73
N THR A 103 0.63 10.42 -15.36
CA THR A 103 -0.29 9.26 -15.39
C THR A 103 0.12 8.09 -14.49
N GLY A 104 1.30 8.15 -13.88
CA GLY A 104 1.90 7.01 -13.16
C GLY A 104 2.72 6.07 -14.06
N LYS A 105 2.91 6.38 -15.35
CA LYS A 105 3.77 5.61 -16.25
C LYS A 105 5.19 5.46 -15.67
N GLY A 106 5.66 4.22 -15.59
CA GLY A 106 6.98 3.88 -15.02
C GLY A 106 6.99 3.69 -13.50
N ILE A 107 5.85 3.87 -12.83
CA ILE A 107 5.67 3.56 -11.41
C ILE A 107 5.10 2.16 -11.25
N VAL A 108 5.68 1.38 -10.34
CA VAL A 108 5.19 0.05 -9.94
C VAL A 108 4.50 0.16 -8.58
N VAL A 109 3.31 -0.42 -8.46
CA VAL A 109 2.50 -0.42 -7.22
C VAL A 109 2.16 -1.85 -6.84
N THR A 110 2.49 -2.26 -5.61
CA THR A 110 2.12 -3.56 -5.05
C THR A 110 0.93 -3.41 -4.10
N ILE A 111 -0.08 -4.26 -4.26
CA ILE A 111 -1.26 -4.35 -3.38
C ILE A 111 -1.10 -5.57 -2.48
N LEU A 112 -1.16 -5.38 -1.16
CA LEU A 112 -1.12 -6.46 -0.18
C LEU A 112 -2.55 -6.82 0.25
N ASP A 113 -3.15 -7.79 -0.43
CA ASP A 113 -4.53 -8.25 -0.21
C ASP A 113 -4.64 -9.78 -0.32
N ASP A 114 -5.85 -10.29 -0.50
CA ASP A 114 -6.14 -11.71 -0.69
C ASP A 114 -5.70 -12.27 -2.06
N GLY A 115 -5.62 -11.43 -3.10
CA GLY A 115 -5.08 -11.78 -4.41
C GLY A 115 -5.35 -10.70 -5.46
N LEU A 116 -5.09 -11.02 -6.73
CA LEU A 116 -5.35 -10.12 -7.86
C LEU A 116 -5.74 -10.94 -9.09
N GLU A 117 -6.88 -10.60 -9.70
CA GLU A 117 -7.29 -11.16 -10.99
C GLU A 117 -6.46 -10.56 -12.13
N LYS A 118 -5.23 -11.06 -12.30
CA LYS A 118 -4.25 -10.55 -13.28
C LYS A 118 -4.76 -10.58 -14.73
N ASP A 119 -5.68 -11.49 -15.05
CA ASP A 119 -6.22 -11.67 -16.40
C ASP A 119 -7.44 -10.77 -16.70
N HIS A 120 -7.88 -9.95 -15.73
CA HIS A 120 -8.98 -9.01 -15.93
C HIS A 120 -8.62 -8.00 -17.05
N PRO A 121 -9.53 -7.67 -18.00
CA PRO A 121 -9.23 -6.81 -19.15
C PRO A 121 -8.72 -5.41 -18.77
N ASP A 122 -9.17 -4.86 -17.64
CA ASP A 122 -8.73 -3.55 -17.13
C ASP A 122 -7.38 -3.59 -16.38
N ILE A 123 -6.86 -4.79 -16.05
CA ILE A 123 -5.65 -4.97 -15.23
C ILE A 123 -4.52 -5.57 -16.07
N SER A 124 -4.82 -6.58 -16.89
CA SER A 124 -3.85 -7.41 -17.62
C SER A 124 -2.76 -6.65 -18.36
N LYS A 125 -3.07 -5.49 -18.96
CA LYS A 125 -2.09 -4.66 -19.68
C LYS A 125 -1.09 -3.94 -18.78
N ASN A 126 -1.46 -3.72 -17.52
CA ASN A 126 -0.65 -3.01 -16.52
C ASN A 126 -0.16 -3.93 -15.40
N TYR A 127 -0.41 -5.23 -15.49
CA TYR A 127 0.04 -6.20 -14.51
C TYR A 127 1.57 -6.35 -14.56
N ASP A 128 2.20 -6.30 -13.40
CA ASP A 128 3.62 -6.55 -13.22
C ASP A 128 3.83 -7.82 -12.38
N ARG A 129 4.39 -8.84 -13.02
CA ARG A 129 4.66 -10.14 -12.38
C ARG A 129 5.77 -10.03 -11.33
N ASP A 130 6.76 -9.18 -11.54
CA ASP A 130 7.89 -9.05 -10.62
C ASP A 130 7.48 -8.30 -9.34
N ALA A 131 6.37 -7.54 -9.41
CA ALA A 131 5.74 -6.87 -8.29
C ALA A 131 4.71 -7.73 -7.52
N SER A 132 4.60 -9.02 -7.88
CA SER A 132 3.52 -9.92 -7.47
C SER A 132 4.05 -11.22 -6.88
N TYR A 133 3.46 -11.66 -5.76
CA TYR A 133 3.80 -12.94 -5.15
C TYR A 133 2.65 -13.47 -4.28
N ASP A 134 2.33 -14.76 -4.39
CA ASP A 134 1.38 -15.43 -3.51
C ASP A 134 2.13 -15.97 -2.28
N VAL A 135 2.01 -15.27 -1.15
CA VAL A 135 2.61 -15.66 0.12
C VAL A 135 1.88 -16.86 0.75
N ASN A 136 0.60 -17.08 0.44
CA ASN A 136 -0.16 -18.20 1.00
C ASN A 136 0.28 -19.53 0.37
N ASN A 137 0.43 -19.57 -0.95
CA ASN A 137 0.81 -20.77 -1.69
C ASN A 137 2.30 -20.85 -2.03
N HIS A 138 3.07 -19.79 -1.74
CA HIS A 138 4.51 -19.68 -1.99
C HIS A 138 4.87 -19.83 -3.48
N ASP A 139 4.05 -19.25 -4.36
CA ASP A 139 4.30 -19.24 -5.80
C ASP A 139 4.01 -17.86 -6.44
N GLY A 140 4.17 -17.79 -7.77
CA GLY A 140 3.91 -16.57 -8.54
C GLY A 140 2.49 -16.49 -9.11
N ASP A 141 1.56 -17.35 -8.71
CA ASP A 141 0.22 -17.43 -9.26
C ASP A 141 -0.86 -16.94 -8.28
N LEU A 142 -1.22 -15.66 -8.45
CA LEU A 142 -2.22 -14.97 -7.60
C LEU A 142 -3.68 -15.44 -7.78
N SER A 143 -3.93 -16.41 -8.68
CA SER A 143 -5.29 -16.77 -9.13
C SER A 143 -5.99 -17.84 -8.28
N ARG A 144 -5.30 -18.40 -7.27
CA ARG A 144 -5.82 -19.49 -6.43
C ARG A 144 -5.87 -19.08 -4.96
N ILE A 145 -6.93 -18.36 -4.60
CA ILE A 145 -7.35 -18.19 -3.21
C ILE A 145 -8.33 -19.29 -2.85
#